data_AF-A0A4V4RYX3-F1
#
_entry.id   AF-A0A4V4RYX3-F1
#
_cell.length_a   1.000
_cell.length_b   1.000
_cell.length_c   1.000
_cell.angle_alpha   90.00
_cell.angle_beta   90.00
_cell.angle_gamma   90.00
#
_symmetry.space_group_name_H-M   'P 1'
#
loop_
_entity.id
_entity.type
_entity.pdbx_description
1 polymer ?
#
loop_
_entity_poly.entity_id
_entity_poly.type
_entity_poly.pdbx_seq_one_letter_code
_entity_poly.pdbx_strand_id
1 'polypeptide(L)'
;MEIDNKLVGERIQNIRLRLGESMDKFGERFNTSKGTVNNWEKGRNLPNKENLLKISSIGKTSVEELLYGDYDNYLHLKIMELAPKSIEGYDEYNSLHDNITDKALEIARNTISKIDYHLSDETIKKFIELAIEQSIDLQGNLLKNDLSNFDYSLFGGIRNKEYFYFGYRLTYKQKNLYTALLAILNEPTKTIYIDDINTARFFNFFGNDIPNSSLQSIDYLTPSEIIPFSTYIRQRSKIEPKILEQILKMGFLLENIDIAGYTVNILENQLIKHRTIKISND
;
A
#
# COMPACT_ATOMS: atom_id res chain seq x y z
N MET A 1 -17.16 12.83 1.87
CA MET A 1 -17.28 12.16 0.57
C MET A 1 -18.54 12.59 -0.16
N GLU A 2 -18.33 13.29 -1.26
CA GLU A 2 -19.35 13.61 -2.25
C GLU A 2 -19.74 12.35 -3.05
N ILE A 3 -20.96 12.29 -3.57
CA ILE A 3 -21.40 11.15 -4.39
C ILE A 3 -20.80 11.29 -5.79
N ASP A 4 -20.05 10.27 -6.23
CA ASP A 4 -19.60 10.19 -7.62
C ASP A 4 -20.72 9.62 -8.50
N ASN A 5 -21.42 10.51 -9.21
CA ASN A 5 -22.52 10.15 -10.09
C ASN A 5 -22.12 9.14 -11.18
N LYS A 6 -20.86 9.16 -11.63
CA LYS A 6 -20.38 8.25 -12.67
C LYS A 6 -20.28 6.82 -12.13
N LEU A 7 -19.70 6.65 -10.94
CA LEU A 7 -19.63 5.35 -10.28
C LEU A 7 -21.03 4.82 -9.92
N VAL A 8 -21.95 5.70 -9.49
CA VAL A 8 -23.36 5.32 -9.30
C VAL A 8 -23.97 4.84 -10.62
N GLY A 9 -23.74 5.57 -11.71
CA GLY A 9 -24.21 5.22 -13.05
C GLY A 9 -23.72 3.86 -13.52
N GLU A 10 -22.45 3.54 -13.27
CA GLU A 10 -21.85 2.24 -13.58
C GLU A 10 -22.52 1.11 -12.80
N ARG A 11 -22.81 1.30 -11.51
CA ARG A 11 -23.55 0.31 -10.70
C ARG A 11 -24.98 0.10 -11.20
N ILE A 12 -25.68 1.17 -11.59
CA ILE A 12 -27.02 1.10 -12.19
C ILE A 12 -26.97 0.31 -13.51
N GLN A 13 -26.00 0.60 -14.37
CA GLN A 13 -25.78 -0.12 -15.63
C GLN A 13 -25.55 -1.61 -15.39
N ASN A 14 -24.70 -1.96 -14.42
CA ASN A 14 -24.40 -3.35 -14.08
C ASN A 14 -25.65 -4.09 -13.59
N ILE A 15 -26.49 -3.46 -12.77
CA ILE A 15 -27.78 -4.03 -12.34
C ILE A 15 -28.66 -4.31 -13.56
N ARG A 16 -28.83 -3.34 -14.47
CA ARG A 16 -29.62 -3.52 -15.69
C ARG A 16 -29.09 -4.66 -16.56
N LEU A 17 -27.78 -4.69 -16.80
CA LEU A 17 -27.15 -5.70 -17.66
C LEU A 17 -27.28 -7.10 -17.07
N ARG A 18 -27.20 -7.25 -15.74
CA ARG A 18 -27.42 -8.54 -15.05
C ARG A 18 -28.85 -9.08 -15.21
N LEU A 19 -29.82 -8.21 -15.47
CA LEU A 19 -31.20 -8.60 -15.78
C LEU A 19 -31.40 -8.94 -17.27
N GLY A 20 -30.40 -8.67 -18.12
CA GLY A 20 -30.50 -8.82 -19.58
C GLY A 20 -31.43 -7.80 -20.23
N GLU A 21 -31.62 -6.62 -19.62
CA GLU A 21 -32.59 -5.62 -20.08
C GLU A 21 -31.96 -4.51 -20.92
N SER A 22 -32.69 -4.06 -21.95
CA SER A 22 -32.39 -2.81 -22.63
C SER A 22 -32.68 -1.61 -21.72
N MET A 23 -32.08 -0.45 -22.00
CA MET A 23 -32.39 0.79 -21.27
C MET A 23 -33.88 1.16 -21.34
N ASP A 24 -34.52 0.89 -22.48
CA ASP A 24 -35.96 1.08 -22.69
C ASP A 24 -36.76 0.22 -21.70
N LYS A 25 -36.52 -1.11 -21.68
CA LYS A 25 -37.21 -2.07 -20.79
C LYS A 25 -36.94 -1.79 -19.31
N PHE A 26 -35.70 -1.40 -18.97
CA PHE A 26 -35.36 -1.04 -17.60
C PHE A 26 -36.09 0.25 -17.17
N GLY A 27 -36.21 1.23 -18.07
CA GLY A 27 -36.92 2.50 -17.81
C GLY A 27 -38.40 2.34 -17.51
N GLU A 28 -39.07 1.37 -18.15
CA GLU A 28 -40.49 1.03 -17.90
C GLU A 28 -40.76 0.71 -16.42
N ARG A 29 -39.81 0.06 -15.72
CA ARG A 29 -39.93 -0.28 -14.28
C ARG A 29 -40.04 0.95 -13.38
N PHE A 30 -39.60 2.10 -13.87
CA PHE A 30 -39.55 3.36 -13.14
C PHE A 30 -40.43 4.45 -13.77
N ASN A 31 -41.30 4.07 -14.72
CA ASN A 31 -42.10 5.00 -15.53
C ASN A 31 -41.24 6.13 -16.11
N THR A 32 -40.06 5.79 -16.66
CA THR A 32 -39.12 6.77 -17.21
C THR A 32 -38.63 6.38 -18.60
N SER A 33 -38.04 7.35 -19.31
CA SER A 33 -37.53 7.14 -20.66
C SER A 33 -36.15 6.47 -20.67
N LYS A 34 -35.82 5.81 -21.79
CA LYS A 34 -34.45 5.38 -22.12
C LYS A 34 -33.42 6.49 -21.99
N GLY A 35 -33.77 7.71 -22.42
CA GLY A 35 -32.90 8.87 -22.30
C GLY A 35 -32.55 9.17 -20.84
N THR A 36 -33.52 9.02 -19.94
CA THR A 36 -33.31 9.17 -18.50
C THR A 36 -32.38 8.09 -17.96
N VAL A 37 -32.62 6.81 -18.30
CA VAL A 37 -31.75 5.70 -17.89
C VAL A 37 -30.32 5.89 -18.40
N ASN A 38 -30.16 6.30 -19.66
CA ASN A 38 -28.84 6.62 -20.22
C ASN A 38 -28.16 7.77 -19.46
N ASN A 39 -28.90 8.81 -19.04
CA ASN A 39 -28.33 9.90 -18.25
C ASN A 39 -27.88 9.43 -16.86
N TRP A 40 -28.64 8.53 -16.21
CA TRP A 40 -28.22 7.88 -14.97
C TRP A 40 -26.93 7.08 -15.16
N GLU A 41 -26.89 6.20 -16.16
CA GLU A 41 -25.72 5.33 -16.42
C GLU A 41 -24.47 6.11 -16.85
N LYS A 42 -24.64 7.30 -17.42
CA LYS A 42 -23.53 8.21 -17.77
C LYS A 42 -23.18 9.18 -16.65
N GLY A 43 -23.83 9.11 -15.49
CA GLY A 43 -23.58 9.99 -14.34
C GLY A 43 -23.96 11.45 -14.56
N ARG A 44 -24.80 11.76 -15.56
CA ARG A 44 -25.23 13.14 -15.85
C ARG A 44 -26.22 13.66 -14.81
N ASN A 45 -27.03 12.78 -14.26
CA ASN A 45 -27.90 13.04 -13.11
C ASN A 45 -28.13 11.74 -12.33
N LEU A 46 -28.51 11.87 -11.06
CA LEU A 46 -28.91 10.74 -10.23
C LEU A 46 -30.40 10.43 -10.39
N PRO A 47 -30.83 9.17 -10.22
CA PRO A 47 -32.23 8.86 -9.95
C PRO A 47 -32.70 9.56 -8.68
N ASN A 48 -34.01 9.85 -8.60
CA ASN A 48 -34.60 10.37 -7.37
C ASN A 48 -34.62 9.31 -6.26
N LYS A 49 -34.96 9.72 -5.03
CA LYS A 49 -34.99 8.81 -3.85
C LYS A 49 -35.85 7.56 -4.07
N GLU A 50 -37.02 7.72 -4.68
CA GLU A 50 -37.93 6.59 -4.96
C GLU A 50 -37.30 5.60 -5.95
N ASN A 51 -36.68 6.10 -7.02
CA ASN A 51 -36.03 5.25 -8.01
C ASN A 51 -34.75 4.61 -7.48
N LEU A 52 -33.97 5.29 -6.64
CA LEU A 52 -32.83 4.69 -5.94
C LEU A 52 -33.26 3.51 -5.06
N LEU A 53 -34.37 3.64 -4.32
CA LEU A 53 -34.94 2.55 -3.51
C LEU A 53 -35.38 1.36 -4.38
N LYS A 54 -36.03 1.62 -5.52
CA LYS A 54 -36.44 0.55 -6.45
C LYS A 54 -35.24 -0.13 -7.11
N ILE A 55 -34.26 0.65 -7.57
CA ILE A 55 -33.05 0.15 -8.23
C ILE A 55 -32.23 -0.71 -7.26
N SER A 56 -32.02 -0.24 -6.02
CA SER A 56 -31.29 -1.00 -5.00
C SER A 56 -31.99 -2.32 -4.65
N SER A 57 -33.32 -2.30 -4.51
CA SER A 57 -34.13 -3.51 -4.31
C SER A 57 -33.97 -4.53 -5.47
N ILE A 58 -34.07 -4.08 -6.72
CA ILE A 58 -33.82 -4.91 -7.91
C ILE A 58 -32.38 -5.43 -7.94
N GLY A 59 -31.44 -4.57 -7.54
CA GLY A 59 -30.01 -4.86 -7.45
C GLY A 59 -29.63 -5.81 -6.32
N LYS A 60 -30.55 -6.11 -5.39
CA LYS A 60 -30.29 -6.84 -4.14
C LYS A 60 -29.13 -6.22 -3.34
N THR A 61 -29.11 -4.89 -3.28
CA THR A 61 -28.10 -4.05 -2.61
C THR A 61 -28.82 -2.99 -1.78
N SER A 62 -28.12 -2.26 -0.92
CA SER A 62 -28.70 -1.11 -0.22
C SER A 62 -28.64 0.15 -1.08
N VAL A 63 -29.38 1.20 -0.70
CA VAL A 63 -29.28 2.50 -1.37
C VAL A 63 -27.89 3.09 -1.17
N GLU A 64 -27.33 2.91 0.02
CA GLU A 64 -26.00 3.39 0.39
C GLU A 64 -24.92 2.69 -0.44
N GLU A 65 -24.96 1.38 -0.60
CA GLU A 65 -24.00 0.65 -1.44
C GLU A 65 -24.15 1.02 -2.93
N LEU A 66 -25.38 1.29 -3.39
CA LEU A 66 -25.60 1.84 -4.73
C LEU A 66 -24.99 3.25 -4.89
N LEU A 67 -25.01 4.08 -3.84
CA LEU A 67 -24.49 5.45 -3.85
C LEU A 67 -22.98 5.53 -3.64
N TYR A 68 -22.43 4.72 -2.75
CA TYR A 68 -21.06 4.83 -2.25
C TYR A 68 -20.15 3.67 -2.68
N GLY A 69 -20.69 2.59 -3.22
CA GLY A 69 -19.94 1.37 -3.52
C GLY A 69 -19.88 0.43 -2.32
N ASP A 70 -19.05 -0.60 -2.41
CA ASP A 70 -18.85 -1.53 -1.29
C ASP A 70 -18.28 -0.79 -0.07
N TYR A 71 -18.61 -1.32 1.10
CA TYR A 71 -18.34 -0.65 2.36
C TYR A 71 -16.84 -0.49 2.64
N ASP A 72 -16.04 -1.48 2.25
CA ASP A 72 -14.60 -1.47 2.46
C ASP A 72 -13.94 -0.38 1.61
N ASN A 73 -14.29 -0.27 0.33
CA ASN A 73 -13.79 0.81 -0.53
C ASN A 73 -14.28 2.18 -0.06
N TYR A 74 -15.54 2.28 0.38
CA TYR A 74 -16.06 3.52 0.97
C TYR A 74 -15.20 3.98 2.15
N LEU A 75 -14.93 3.06 3.09
CA LEU A 75 -14.16 3.34 4.29
C LEU A 75 -12.70 3.67 3.95
N HIS A 76 -12.08 2.93 3.03
CA HIS A 76 -10.73 3.19 2.57
C HIS A 76 -10.60 4.59 1.95
N LEU A 77 -11.49 4.97 1.03
CA LEU A 77 -11.48 6.30 0.41
C LEU A 77 -11.70 7.41 1.43
N LYS A 78 -12.59 7.20 2.40
CA LYS A 78 -12.81 8.14 3.50
C LYS A 78 -11.57 8.32 4.37
N ILE A 79 -10.86 7.24 4.69
CA ILE A 79 -9.62 7.30 5.45
C ILE A 79 -8.55 8.03 4.63
N MET A 80 -8.41 7.73 3.34
CA MET A 80 -7.49 8.46 2.44
C MET A 80 -7.81 9.95 2.34
N GLU A 81 -9.09 10.34 2.36
CA GLU A 81 -9.53 11.74 2.34
C GLU A 81 -9.14 12.50 3.63
N LEU A 82 -9.12 11.79 4.77
CA LEU A 82 -8.96 12.39 6.10
C LEU A 82 -7.54 12.26 6.67
N ALA A 83 -6.82 11.19 6.37
CA ALA A 83 -5.48 10.92 6.88
C ALA A 83 -4.49 12.09 6.64
N PRO A 84 -4.46 12.73 5.45
CA PRO A 84 -3.59 13.90 5.22
C PRO A 84 -3.86 15.08 6.15
N LYS A 85 -5.12 15.24 6.58
CA LYS A 85 -5.56 16.34 7.45
C LYS A 85 -5.33 16.04 8.93
N SER A 86 -5.13 14.78 9.27
CA SER A 86 -4.93 14.29 10.64
C SER A 86 -3.47 14.11 11.03
N ILE A 87 -2.55 14.15 10.06
CA ILE A 87 -1.12 13.92 10.28
C ILE A 87 -0.35 15.24 10.21
N GLU A 88 0.35 15.60 11.27
CA GLU A 88 1.22 16.79 11.29
C GLU A 88 2.43 16.60 10.36
N GLY A 89 2.70 17.58 9.50
CA GLY A 89 3.80 17.51 8.54
C GLY A 89 3.60 16.49 7.41
N TYR A 90 2.34 16.23 7.03
CA TYR A 90 1.98 15.29 5.97
C TYR A 90 2.73 15.58 4.65
N ASP A 91 3.64 14.69 4.32
CA ASP A 91 4.27 14.54 3.01
C ASP A 91 3.54 13.45 2.20
N GLU A 92 2.83 13.83 1.14
CA GLU A 92 2.06 12.93 0.26
C GLU A 92 2.91 11.80 -0.34
N TYR A 93 4.24 11.93 -0.36
CA TYR A 93 5.18 10.94 -0.89
C TYR A 93 5.75 10.00 0.19
N ASN A 94 5.26 10.08 1.43
CA ASN A 94 5.73 9.23 2.52
C ASN A 94 4.90 7.94 2.62
N SER A 95 5.48 6.79 2.27
CA SER A 95 4.78 5.49 2.37
C SER A 95 4.43 5.06 3.80
N LEU A 96 4.83 5.83 4.82
CA LEU A 96 4.28 5.70 6.18
C LEU A 96 2.76 6.01 6.20
N HIS A 97 2.29 6.88 5.31
CA HIS A 97 0.87 7.24 5.22
C HIS A 97 0.02 6.14 4.60
N ASP A 98 0.56 5.38 3.64
CA ASP A 98 -0.11 4.17 3.13
C ASP A 98 -0.25 3.14 4.24
N ASN A 99 0.80 2.94 5.04
CA ASN A 99 0.76 2.06 6.21
C ASN A 99 -0.26 2.52 7.27
N ILE A 100 -0.34 3.82 7.54
CA ILE A 100 -1.33 4.39 8.47
C ILE A 100 -2.75 4.20 7.92
N THR A 101 -2.96 4.38 6.61
CA THR A 101 -4.25 4.20 5.95
C THR A 101 -4.73 2.76 6.04
N ASP A 102 -3.85 1.80 5.71
CA ASP A 102 -4.16 0.37 5.79
C ASP A 102 -4.43 -0.07 7.23
N LYS A 103 -3.63 0.42 8.18
CA LYS A 103 -3.81 0.11 9.60
C LYS A 103 -5.07 0.74 10.18
N ALA A 104 -5.39 1.97 9.78
CA ALA A 104 -6.65 2.62 10.15
C ALA A 104 -7.85 1.85 9.60
N LEU A 105 -7.75 1.32 8.38
CA LEU A 105 -8.78 0.47 7.78
C LEU A 105 -8.95 -0.84 8.57
N GLU A 106 -7.86 -1.48 8.97
CA GLU A 106 -7.89 -2.68 9.81
C GLU A 106 -8.54 -2.41 11.18
N ILE A 107 -8.14 -1.33 11.86
CA ILE A 107 -8.72 -0.93 13.14
C ILE A 107 -10.22 -0.67 12.99
N ALA A 108 -10.61 0.04 11.95
CA ALA A 108 -12.00 0.35 11.67
C ALA A 108 -12.82 -0.94 11.43
N ARG A 109 -12.32 -1.87 10.60
CA ARG A 109 -12.95 -3.19 10.37
C ARG A 109 -13.13 -4.00 11.66
N ASN A 110 -12.12 -3.99 12.53
CA ASN A 110 -12.17 -4.73 13.79
C ASN A 110 -13.09 -4.06 14.84
N THR A 111 -13.30 -2.75 14.74
CA THR A 111 -14.12 -1.98 15.70
C THR A 111 -15.58 -1.90 15.28
N ILE A 112 -15.85 -1.77 13.99
CA ILE A 112 -17.18 -1.56 13.43
C ILE A 112 -17.89 -2.92 13.30
N SER A 113 -18.85 -3.18 14.20
CA SER A 113 -19.62 -4.43 14.20
C SER A 113 -20.67 -4.54 13.10
N LYS A 114 -21.05 -3.42 12.45
CA LYS A 114 -22.09 -3.35 11.41
C LYS A 114 -21.78 -2.26 10.40
N ILE A 115 -22.11 -2.50 9.13
CA ILE A 115 -21.98 -1.54 8.02
C ILE A 115 -22.69 -0.22 8.37
N ASP A 116 -21.94 0.88 8.35
CA ASP A 116 -22.44 2.23 8.59
C ASP A 116 -21.77 3.25 7.66
N TYR A 117 -22.46 3.64 6.58
CA TYR A 117 -21.99 4.65 5.62
C TYR A 117 -22.08 6.09 6.18
N HIS A 118 -22.62 6.30 7.37
CA HIS A 118 -22.80 7.61 8.00
C HIS A 118 -21.86 7.85 9.19
N LEU A 119 -20.79 7.06 9.30
CA LEU A 119 -19.69 7.31 10.22
C LEU A 119 -19.23 8.77 10.17
N SER A 120 -19.15 9.40 11.34
CA SER A 120 -18.66 10.77 11.45
C SER A 120 -17.17 10.85 11.11
N ASP A 121 -16.76 11.97 10.52
CA ASP A 121 -15.34 12.21 10.25
C ASP A 121 -14.51 12.14 11.54
N GLU A 122 -15.04 12.56 12.70
CA GLU A 122 -14.40 12.40 14.01
C GLU A 122 -14.14 10.93 14.39
N THR A 123 -15.05 10.03 14.05
CA THR A 123 -14.87 8.59 14.33
C THR A 123 -13.76 8.01 13.45
N ILE A 124 -13.74 8.39 12.17
CA ILE A 124 -12.70 7.95 11.23
C ILE A 124 -11.34 8.52 11.63
N LYS A 125 -11.29 9.79 12.07
CA LYS A 125 -10.08 10.41 12.62
C LYS A 125 -9.54 9.65 13.83
N LYS A 126 -10.40 9.18 14.73
CA LYS A 126 -9.96 8.33 15.86
C LYS A 126 -9.29 7.03 15.40
N PHE A 127 -9.78 6.39 14.33
CA PHE A 127 -9.11 5.21 13.77
C PHE A 127 -7.74 5.56 13.20
N ILE A 128 -7.61 6.72 12.55
CA ILE A 128 -6.33 7.23 12.04
C ILE A 128 -5.38 7.55 13.20
N GLU A 129 -5.86 8.21 14.26
CA GLU A 129 -5.08 8.50 15.47
C GLU A 129 -4.60 7.22 16.13
N LEU A 130 -5.47 6.22 16.31
CA LEU A 130 -5.09 4.90 16.82
C LEU A 130 -4.11 4.19 15.89
N ALA A 131 -4.26 4.32 14.57
CA ALA A 131 -3.31 3.76 13.61
C ALA A 131 -1.94 4.44 13.74
N ILE A 132 -1.91 5.76 13.93
CA ILE A 132 -0.70 6.52 14.20
C ILE A 132 -0.07 6.04 15.53
N GLU A 133 -0.82 5.98 16.62
CA GLU A 133 -0.37 5.47 17.92
C GLU A 133 0.16 4.03 17.85
N GLN A 134 -0.53 3.15 17.13
CA GLN A 134 -0.08 1.77 16.96
C GLN A 134 1.05 1.65 15.92
N SER A 135 1.21 2.60 15.01
CA SER A 135 2.38 2.68 14.12
C SER A 135 3.59 3.24 14.85
N ILE A 136 3.38 4.03 15.91
CA ILE A 136 4.40 4.47 16.86
C ILE A 136 5.01 3.26 17.62
N ASP A 137 4.35 2.12 17.69
CA ASP A 137 4.94 0.89 18.25
C ASP A 137 5.68 -0.02 17.25
N LEU A 138 5.45 0.13 15.94
CA LEU A 138 6.20 -0.61 14.90
C LEU A 138 7.37 0.20 14.31
N GLN A 139 7.41 1.52 14.51
CA GLN A 139 8.48 2.40 14.00
C GLN A 139 8.95 3.49 14.99
N GLY A 140 8.21 3.76 16.08
CA GLY A 140 8.32 5.03 16.80
C GLY A 140 9.26 5.09 18.02
N ASN A 141 9.83 3.97 18.51
CA ASN A 141 10.87 4.02 19.54
C ASN A 141 12.29 3.68 19.06
N LEU A 142 12.44 3.09 17.87
CA LEU A 142 13.75 2.78 17.29
C LEU A 142 14.27 3.92 16.40
N LEU A 143 13.39 4.65 15.71
CA LEU A 143 13.77 5.61 14.66
C LEU A 143 13.68 7.07 15.12
N LYS A 144 13.13 7.35 16.31
CA LYS A 144 12.78 8.73 16.72
C LYS A 144 13.96 9.57 17.21
N ASN A 145 15.06 8.96 17.64
CA ASN A 145 16.13 9.74 18.30
C ASN A 145 17.53 9.62 17.69
N ASP A 146 17.80 8.68 16.76
CA ASP A 146 19.18 8.52 16.27
C ASP A 146 19.34 7.66 14.99
N LEU A 147 18.63 8.04 13.92
CA LEU A 147 18.78 7.42 12.59
C LEU A 147 20.20 7.53 12.02
N SER A 148 20.99 8.50 12.50
CA SER A 148 22.42 8.63 12.22
C SER A 148 23.24 7.41 12.64
N ASN A 149 22.83 6.72 13.69
CA ASN A 149 23.59 5.64 14.31
C ASN A 149 23.12 4.24 13.90
N PHE A 150 22.33 4.14 12.83
CA PHE A 150 22.02 2.86 12.21
C PHE A 150 23.13 2.46 11.26
N ASP A 151 23.80 1.37 11.59
CA ASP A 151 24.71 0.68 10.69
C ASP A 151 23.94 -0.40 9.94
N TYR A 152 24.26 -0.58 8.65
CA TYR A 152 23.76 -1.70 7.86
C TYR A 152 24.92 -2.58 7.45
N SER A 153 24.66 -3.88 7.39
CA SER A 153 25.59 -4.86 6.84
C SER A 153 24.80 -5.84 5.99
N LEU A 154 25.29 -6.15 4.80
CA LEU A 154 24.72 -7.22 3.99
C LEU A 154 25.10 -8.55 4.65
N PHE A 155 24.11 -9.39 4.92
CA PHE A 155 24.34 -10.73 5.49
C PHE A 155 24.22 -11.84 4.44
N GLY A 156 23.65 -11.56 3.26
CA GLY A 156 23.56 -12.56 2.19
C GLY A 156 22.90 -12.04 0.90
N GLY A 157 23.23 -12.71 -0.21
CA GLY A 157 22.67 -12.48 -1.53
C GLY A 157 22.31 -13.81 -2.20
N ILE A 158 21.17 -13.86 -2.91
CA ILE A 158 20.77 -15.03 -3.72
C ILE A 158 20.43 -14.56 -5.13
N ARG A 159 21.05 -15.20 -6.13
CA ARG A 159 20.73 -14.99 -7.54
C ARG A 159 19.86 -16.13 -8.07
N ASN A 160 18.74 -15.79 -8.69
CA ASN A 160 17.90 -16.73 -9.43
C ASN A 160 17.55 -16.15 -10.81
N LYS A 161 18.11 -16.72 -11.88
CA LYS A 161 18.04 -16.16 -13.24
C LYS A 161 18.64 -14.74 -13.28
N GLU A 162 17.79 -13.72 -13.30
CA GLU A 162 18.13 -12.28 -13.32
C GLU A 162 17.55 -11.53 -12.10
N TYR A 163 17.01 -12.29 -11.14
CA TYR A 163 16.51 -11.78 -9.88
C TYR A 163 17.60 -11.90 -8.82
N PHE A 164 17.90 -10.79 -8.18
CA PHE A 164 18.83 -10.69 -7.08
C PHE A 164 18.06 -10.40 -5.80
N TYR A 165 18.27 -11.21 -4.77
CA TYR A 165 17.69 -11.01 -3.45
C TYR A 165 18.82 -10.64 -2.50
N PHE A 166 18.76 -9.47 -1.89
CA PHE A 166 19.78 -9.01 -0.94
C PHE A 166 19.17 -8.84 0.45
N GLY A 167 19.81 -9.43 1.46
CA GLY A 167 19.42 -9.36 2.85
C GLY A 167 20.39 -8.51 3.67
N TYR A 168 19.85 -7.56 4.42
CA TYR A 168 20.62 -6.61 5.24
C TYR A 168 20.22 -6.69 6.72
N ARG A 169 21.23 -6.68 7.58
CA ARG A 169 21.07 -6.56 9.03
C ARG A 169 21.31 -5.10 9.41
N LEU A 170 20.31 -4.51 10.03
CA LEU A 170 20.34 -3.16 10.57
C LEU A 170 20.68 -3.26 12.06
N THR A 171 21.75 -2.60 12.47
CA THR A 171 22.22 -2.61 13.85
C THR A 171 21.96 -1.24 14.47
N TYR A 172 21.23 -1.21 15.57
CA TYR A 172 21.04 0.00 16.37
C TYR A 172 21.24 -0.32 17.84
N LYS A 173 22.30 0.24 18.43
CA LYS A 173 22.77 -0.08 19.79
C LYS A 173 23.00 -1.60 19.93
N GLN A 174 22.08 -2.32 20.57
CA GLN A 174 22.13 -3.77 20.79
C GLN A 174 20.97 -4.51 20.11
N LYS A 175 20.13 -3.80 19.34
CA LYS A 175 19.01 -4.39 18.61
C LYS A 175 19.42 -4.65 17.17
N ASN A 176 19.11 -5.86 16.70
CA ASN A 176 19.25 -6.25 15.32
C ASN A 176 17.87 -6.29 14.69
N LEU A 177 17.73 -5.60 13.57
CA LEU A 177 16.57 -5.63 12.70
C LEU A 177 17.01 -6.15 11.34
N TYR A 178 16.06 -6.62 10.54
CA TYR A 178 16.36 -7.17 9.23
C TYR A 178 15.51 -6.53 8.16
N THR A 179 16.11 -6.32 7.01
CA THR A 179 15.41 -5.86 5.81
C THR A 179 15.98 -6.58 4.59
N ALA A 180 15.18 -6.71 3.54
CA ALA A 180 15.63 -7.34 2.31
C ALA A 180 14.92 -6.75 1.10
N LEU A 181 15.61 -6.78 -0.05
CA LEU A 181 15.11 -6.26 -1.31
C LEU A 181 15.22 -7.29 -2.43
N LEU A 182 14.26 -7.22 -3.35
CA LEU A 182 14.34 -7.86 -4.66
C LEU A 182 14.84 -6.83 -5.66
N ALA A 183 15.88 -7.17 -6.41
CA ALA A 183 16.39 -6.39 -7.54
C ALA A 183 16.31 -7.19 -8.84
N ILE A 184 15.84 -6.56 -9.91
CA ILE A 184 15.76 -7.11 -11.27
C ILE A 184 16.70 -6.29 -12.15
N LEU A 185 17.75 -6.92 -12.64
CA LEU A 185 18.77 -6.25 -13.46
C LEU A 185 18.43 -6.40 -14.95
N ASN A 186 18.28 -5.27 -15.65
CA ASN A 186 18.18 -5.21 -17.11
C ASN A 186 19.49 -4.64 -17.68
N GLU A 187 20.40 -5.52 -18.09
CA GLU A 187 21.70 -5.12 -18.62
C GLU A 187 21.61 -4.30 -19.93
N PRO A 188 20.79 -4.67 -20.93
CA PRO A 188 20.67 -3.89 -22.16
C PRO A 188 20.26 -2.43 -21.95
N THR A 189 19.28 -2.18 -21.08
CA THR A 189 18.78 -0.82 -20.81
C THR A 189 19.51 -0.13 -19.66
N LYS A 190 20.48 -0.80 -19.03
CA LYS A 190 21.17 -0.32 -17.83
C LYS A 190 20.19 0.13 -16.75
N THR A 191 19.17 -0.67 -16.48
CA THR A 191 18.09 -0.36 -15.53
C THR A 191 18.00 -1.44 -14.44
N ILE A 192 17.78 -1.03 -13.19
CA ILE A 192 17.52 -1.92 -12.05
C ILE A 192 16.13 -1.62 -11.54
N TYR A 193 15.27 -2.63 -11.43
CA TYR A 193 13.98 -2.49 -10.75
C TYR A 193 14.10 -3.07 -9.34
N ILE A 194 13.63 -2.33 -8.32
CA ILE A 194 13.68 -2.81 -6.93
C ILE A 194 12.29 -2.87 -6.29
N ASP A 195 12.07 -3.87 -5.44
CA ASP A 195 10.81 -4.11 -4.72
C ASP A 195 11.07 -4.63 -3.29
N ASP A 196 10.09 -4.45 -2.42
CA ASP A 196 10.10 -4.97 -1.06
C ASP A 196 9.90 -6.50 -1.05
N ILE A 197 10.60 -7.16 -0.13
CA ILE A 197 10.39 -8.58 0.13
C ILE A 197 9.41 -8.74 1.28
N ASN A 198 8.27 -9.40 1.02
CA ASN A 198 7.33 -9.76 2.08
C ASN A 198 7.92 -10.79 3.06
N THR A 199 7.40 -10.84 4.28
CA THR A 199 7.88 -11.71 5.37
C THR A 199 7.98 -13.18 4.97
N ALA A 200 7.00 -13.72 4.25
CA ALA A 200 7.01 -15.12 3.81
C ALA A 200 8.19 -15.40 2.86
N ARG A 201 8.40 -14.52 1.86
CA ARG A 201 9.54 -14.63 0.93
C ARG A 201 10.87 -14.42 1.64
N PHE A 202 10.94 -13.50 2.60
CA PHE A 202 12.16 -13.28 3.38
C PHE A 202 12.61 -14.59 4.03
N PHE A 203 11.72 -15.31 4.72
CA PHE A 203 12.08 -16.57 5.36
C PHE A 203 12.42 -17.68 4.36
N ASN A 204 11.72 -17.72 3.22
CA ASN A 204 12.04 -18.68 2.15
C ASN A 204 13.46 -18.50 1.59
N PHE A 205 13.94 -17.25 1.49
CA PHE A 205 15.27 -16.95 0.94
C PHE A 205 16.36 -16.90 2.02
N PHE A 206 16.06 -16.43 3.22
CA PHE A 206 17.08 -16.06 4.21
C PHE A 206 16.90 -16.73 5.59
N GLY A 207 15.79 -17.44 5.83
CA GLY A 207 15.31 -17.76 7.18
C GLY A 207 16.03 -18.84 7.99
N ASN A 208 16.95 -19.62 7.40
CA ASN A 208 17.52 -20.79 8.10
C ASN A 208 18.96 -20.57 8.61
N ASP A 209 19.71 -19.60 8.06
CA ASP A 209 21.15 -19.44 8.33
C ASP A 209 21.56 -17.98 8.58
N ILE A 210 20.63 -17.11 9.03
CA ILE A 210 20.99 -15.75 9.45
C ILE A 210 22.03 -15.89 10.57
N PRO A 211 23.29 -15.42 10.37
CA PRO A 211 24.42 -15.84 11.19
C PRO A 211 24.32 -15.25 12.61
N ASN A 212 23.63 -15.98 13.48
CA ASN A 212 23.77 -16.08 14.93
C ASN A 212 22.73 -17.05 15.53
N SER A 213 22.83 -18.33 15.21
CA SER A 213 22.22 -19.39 16.05
C SER A 213 23.18 -20.55 16.32
N SER A 214 24.47 -20.26 16.45
CA SER A 214 25.36 -21.19 17.14
C SER A 214 25.25 -20.97 18.66
N LEU A 215 24.56 -21.91 19.32
CA LEU A 215 24.44 -22.17 20.77
C LEU A 215 23.19 -21.62 21.48
N GLN A 216 22.47 -22.61 22.03
CA GLN A 216 21.47 -22.59 23.10
C GLN A 216 19.99 -22.39 22.72
N SER A 217 19.25 -23.49 23.00
CA SER A 217 17.80 -23.63 23.17
C SER A 217 16.90 -23.09 22.06
N ILE A 218 16.13 -24.02 21.49
CA ILE A 218 14.93 -23.75 20.71
C ILE A 218 13.96 -22.98 21.63
N ASP A 219 14.04 -21.66 21.59
CA ASP A 219 12.93 -20.78 21.90
C ASP A 219 12.33 -20.35 20.57
N TYR A 220 11.02 -20.57 20.42
CA TYR A 220 10.22 -20.12 19.28
C TYR A 220 10.03 -18.59 19.29
N LEU A 221 11.11 -17.82 19.48
CA LEU A 221 11.14 -16.40 19.17
C LEU A 221 11.39 -16.26 17.67
N THR A 222 10.28 -16.32 16.92
CA THR A 222 10.15 -15.78 15.55
C THR A 222 11.04 -14.56 15.35
N PRO A 223 11.82 -14.46 14.26
CA PRO A 223 12.78 -13.38 14.06
C PRO A 223 12.12 -12.02 14.26
N SER A 224 12.55 -11.36 15.33
CA SER A 224 12.01 -10.11 15.83
C SER A 224 12.23 -9.01 14.78
N GLU A 225 11.13 -8.50 14.22
CA GLU A 225 11.02 -7.22 13.49
C GLU A 225 11.77 -7.14 12.13
N ILE A 226 11.15 -7.70 11.08
CA ILE A 226 11.49 -7.38 9.67
C ILE A 226 10.92 -6.01 9.32
N ILE A 227 11.76 -5.12 8.81
CA ILE A 227 11.36 -3.80 8.33
C ILE A 227 11.36 -3.80 6.78
N PRO A 228 10.30 -3.29 6.13
CA PRO A 228 10.30 -3.11 4.68
C PRO A 228 11.49 -2.26 4.22
N PHE A 229 12.16 -2.70 3.15
CA PHE A 229 13.39 -2.05 2.66
C PHE A 229 13.11 -0.61 2.21
N SER A 230 12.01 -0.41 1.50
CA SER A 230 11.51 0.91 1.09
C SER A 230 11.39 1.87 2.28
N THR A 231 10.89 1.37 3.42
CA THR A 231 10.71 2.16 4.65
C THR A 231 12.05 2.59 5.22
N TYR A 232 13.01 1.67 5.34
CA TYR A 232 14.35 1.99 5.84
C TYR A 232 15.06 3.01 4.94
N ILE A 233 15.09 2.79 3.61
CA ILE A 233 15.72 3.70 2.65
C ILE A 233 15.10 5.08 2.71
N ARG A 234 13.76 5.17 2.72
CA ARG A 234 13.04 6.45 2.76
C ARG A 234 13.42 7.26 4.01
N GLN A 235 13.52 6.62 5.16
CA GLN A 235 13.88 7.31 6.40
C GLN A 235 15.37 7.68 6.45
N ARG A 236 16.27 6.75 6.11
CA ARG A 236 17.72 6.97 6.19
C ARG A 236 18.22 7.98 5.15
N SER A 237 17.58 8.04 3.99
CA SER A 237 17.93 8.99 2.91
C SER A 237 17.78 10.46 3.31
N LYS A 238 16.98 10.78 4.34
CA LYS A 238 16.86 12.14 4.89
C LYS A 238 18.15 12.63 5.55
N ILE A 239 19.01 11.71 6.00
CA ILE A 239 20.27 12.00 6.69
C ILE A 239 21.46 11.61 5.81
N GLU A 240 21.37 10.51 5.08
CA GLU A 240 22.38 10.03 4.15
C GLU A 240 21.78 9.87 2.74
N PRO A 241 21.78 10.95 1.94
CA PRO A 241 21.08 10.97 0.64
C PRO A 241 21.52 9.87 -0.34
N LYS A 242 22.76 9.38 -0.22
CA LYS A 242 23.33 8.33 -1.08
C LYS A 242 23.12 6.90 -0.53
N ILE A 243 22.39 6.69 0.56
CA ILE A 243 22.28 5.38 1.23
C ILE A 243 21.82 4.26 0.30
N LEU A 244 20.82 4.52 -0.57
CA LEU A 244 20.33 3.53 -1.54
C LEU A 244 21.43 3.14 -2.54
N GLU A 245 22.18 4.13 -3.03
CA GLU A 245 23.27 3.90 -3.96
C GLU A 245 24.35 3.02 -3.33
N GLN A 246 24.76 3.33 -2.09
CA GLN A 246 25.77 2.56 -1.37
C GLN A 246 25.33 1.11 -1.14
N ILE A 247 24.07 0.91 -0.71
CA ILE A 247 23.50 -0.41 -0.46
C ILE A 247 23.47 -1.26 -1.73
N LEU A 248 23.07 -0.67 -2.86
CA LEU A 248 23.02 -1.36 -4.14
C LEU A 248 24.43 -1.65 -4.67
N LYS A 249 25.34 -0.66 -4.64
CA LYS A 249 26.75 -0.87 -5.04
C LYS A 249 27.36 -2.01 -4.24
N MET A 250 27.15 -2.04 -2.92
CA MET A 250 27.66 -3.12 -2.06
C MET A 250 27.05 -4.48 -2.39
N GLY A 251 25.74 -4.56 -2.64
CA GLY A 251 25.06 -5.81 -3.00
C GLY A 251 25.55 -6.39 -4.33
N PHE A 252 25.59 -5.58 -5.38
CA PHE A 252 26.00 -6.02 -6.72
C PHE A 252 27.51 -6.24 -6.87
N LEU A 253 28.34 -5.56 -6.08
CA LEU A 253 29.79 -5.77 -6.08
C LEU A 253 30.16 -7.22 -5.73
N LEU A 254 29.45 -7.85 -4.79
CA LEU A 254 29.69 -9.26 -4.43
C LEU A 254 29.36 -10.24 -5.56
N GLU A 255 28.46 -9.85 -6.45
CA GLU A 255 28.11 -10.59 -7.67
C GLU A 255 29.07 -10.28 -8.82
N ASN A 256 30.11 -9.46 -8.59
CA ASN A 256 31.04 -8.92 -9.59
C ASN A 256 30.32 -8.14 -10.70
N ILE A 257 29.25 -7.43 -10.36
CA ILE A 257 28.46 -6.62 -11.29
C ILE A 257 28.71 -5.14 -11.00
N ASP A 258 29.29 -4.44 -11.96
CA ASP A 258 29.39 -2.99 -11.93
C ASP A 258 28.07 -2.36 -12.41
N ILE A 259 27.45 -1.61 -11.50
CA ILE A 259 26.19 -0.90 -11.73
C ILE A 259 26.39 0.61 -11.89
N ALA A 260 27.63 1.09 -12.05
CA ALA A 260 27.92 2.47 -12.39
C ALA A 260 27.14 2.89 -13.66
N GLY A 261 26.48 4.05 -13.59
CA GLY A 261 25.69 4.59 -14.69
C GLY A 261 24.33 3.93 -14.91
N TYR A 262 23.96 2.92 -14.10
CA TYR A 262 22.63 2.34 -14.16
C TYR A 262 21.58 3.31 -13.59
N THR A 263 20.34 3.08 -14.01
CA THR A 263 19.16 3.78 -13.53
C THR A 263 18.34 2.83 -12.64
N VAL A 264 17.98 3.25 -11.44
CA VAL A 264 17.17 2.49 -10.50
C VAL A 264 15.73 2.98 -10.55
N ASN A 265 14.80 2.06 -10.75
CA ASN A 265 13.37 2.28 -10.70
C ASN A 265 12.79 1.52 -9.50
N ILE A 266 12.15 2.24 -8.59
CA ILE A 266 11.46 1.65 -7.43
C ILE A 266 10.05 1.23 -7.86
N LEU A 267 9.71 -0.04 -7.65
CA LEU A 267 8.40 -0.60 -7.96
C LEU A 267 7.42 -0.27 -6.83
N GLU A 268 6.77 0.90 -6.87
CA GLU A 268 5.70 1.27 -5.92
C GLU A 268 4.34 0.92 -6.52
N ASN A 269 3.79 -0.24 -6.13
CA ASN A 269 2.53 -0.81 -6.65
C ASN A 269 2.54 -0.99 -8.18
N GLN A 270 2.21 -2.18 -8.67
CA GLN A 270 2.35 -2.59 -10.08
C GLN A 270 1.47 -1.83 -11.09
N LEU A 271 0.92 -0.66 -10.76
CA LEU A 271 -0.05 0.03 -11.59
C LEU A 271 0.36 1.42 -12.12
N ILE A 272 1.02 2.36 -11.41
CA ILE A 272 1.06 3.75 -11.98
C ILE A 272 2.32 4.62 -11.75
N LYS A 273 3.25 4.42 -10.81
CA LYS A 273 4.39 5.35 -10.65
C LYS A 273 5.71 4.67 -10.25
N HIS A 274 6.81 5.18 -10.81
CA HIS A 274 8.18 4.79 -10.45
C HIS A 274 9.01 6.02 -10.14
N ARG A 275 9.80 5.96 -9.06
CA ARG A 275 10.88 6.92 -8.81
C ARG A 275 12.15 6.43 -9.50
N THR A 276 12.73 7.30 -10.33
CA THR A 276 13.95 7.02 -11.09
C THR A 276 15.17 7.69 -10.46
N ILE A 277 16.22 6.93 -10.16
CA ILE A 277 17.46 7.41 -9.53
C ILE A 277 18.65 6.96 -10.38
N LYS A 278 19.58 7.88 -10.71
CA LYS A 278 20.79 7.54 -11.46
C LYS A 278 21.94 7.20 -10.51
N ILE A 279 22.60 6.06 -10.72
CA ILE A 279 23.79 5.65 -9.96
C ILE A 279 25.01 6.39 -10.50
N SER A 280 25.81 6.97 -9.61
CA SER A 280 27.01 7.72 -9.98
C SER A 280 28.16 6.79 -10.41
N ASN A 281 29.04 7.31 -11.26
CA ASN A 281 30.23 6.60 -11.73
C ASN A 281 31.42 6.71 -10.77
N ASP A 282 31.22 7.31 -9.58
CA ASP A 282 32.25 7.51 -8.56
C ASP A 282 32.89 6.18 -8.14
#